data_AF-A7SN93-F1
#
_entry.id   AF-A7SN93-F1
#
_cell.length_a   1.000
_cell.length_b   1.000
_cell.length_c   1.000
_cell.angle_alpha   90.00
_cell.angle_beta   90.00
_cell.angle_gamma   90.00
#
_symmetry.space_group_name_H-M   'P 1'
#
loop_
_entity.id
_entity.type
_entity.pdbx_description
1 polymer ?
#
loop_
_entity_poly.entity_id
_entity_poly.type
_entity_poly.pdbx_seq_one_letter_code
_entity_poly.pdbx_strand_id
1 'polypeptide(L)'
;MTAGMIKVPSIMPLRLPESGRKNIIGTTTPIELHTDTPDTIIYYTINGMKPEPFKQIGMKCTYRYNKPFVLGIGKRTVKAMA
;
A
#
# COMPACT_ATOMS: atom_id res chain seq x y z
N MET A 1 19.52 5.24 -14.75
CA MET A 1 18.18 4.62 -14.90
C MET A 1 18.29 3.52 -15.93
N THR A 2 18.00 2.27 -15.57
CA THR A 2 18.00 1.15 -16.53
C THR A 2 16.60 1.05 -17.12
N ALA A 3 16.48 0.99 -18.46
CA ALA A 3 15.20 0.84 -19.13
C ALA A 3 14.49 -0.45 -18.65
N GLY A 4 13.23 -0.33 -18.24
CA GLY A 4 12.41 -1.45 -17.76
C GLY A 4 12.41 -1.72 -16.25
N MET A 5 13.10 -0.93 -15.44
CA MET A 5 13.07 -1.09 -13.98
C MET A 5 11.92 -0.30 -13.35
N ILE A 6 10.92 -0.99 -12.81
CA ILE A 6 9.84 -0.38 -12.01
C ILE A 6 10.34 -0.21 -10.57
N LYS A 7 10.19 1.01 -10.02
CA LYS A 7 10.56 1.23 -8.62
C LYS A 7 9.53 0.61 -7.70
N VAL A 8 10.02 0.01 -6.61
CA VAL A 8 9.17 -0.51 -5.54
C VAL A 8 8.32 0.62 -4.96
N PRO A 9 7.00 0.43 -4.78
CA PRO A 9 6.14 1.45 -4.22
C PRO A 9 6.49 1.72 -2.75
N SER A 10 6.49 3.00 -2.37
CA SER A 10 6.61 3.49 -1.01
C SER A 10 5.23 3.58 -0.35
N ILE A 11 5.16 3.26 0.95
CA ILE A 11 3.94 3.30 1.77
C ILE A 11 4.16 4.38 2.83
N MET A 12 3.39 5.47 2.75
CA MET A 12 3.61 6.64 3.61
C MET A 12 2.32 7.08 4.31
N PRO A 13 2.34 7.27 5.65
CA PRO A 13 1.23 7.89 6.34
C PRO A 13 1.21 9.39 6.07
N LEU A 14 0.03 9.93 5.74
CA LEU A 14 -0.16 11.36 5.47
C LEU A 14 -0.31 12.21 6.73
N ARG A 15 -0.44 11.58 7.90
CA ARG A 15 -0.40 12.26 9.20
C ARG A 15 0.78 11.78 10.01
N LEU A 16 1.36 12.72 10.75
CA LEU A 16 2.36 12.41 11.76
C LEU A 16 1.74 11.55 12.87
N PRO A 17 2.48 10.57 13.41
CA PRO A 17 1.98 9.75 14.51
C PRO A 17 1.74 10.62 15.75
N GLU A 18 0.50 10.64 16.25
CA GLU A 18 0.04 11.56 17.30
C GLU A 18 0.64 11.31 18.69
N SER A 19 1.45 10.25 18.91
CA SER A 19 1.78 9.81 20.28
C SER A 19 3.19 9.26 20.48
N GLY A 20 4.21 9.72 19.75
CA GLY A 20 5.62 9.29 19.97
C GLY A 20 5.88 7.77 19.80
N ARG A 21 4.84 7.01 19.45
CA ARG A 21 4.87 5.57 19.19
C ARG A 21 5.33 5.36 17.77
N LYS A 22 6.59 4.98 17.62
CA LYS A 22 7.14 4.57 16.32
C LYS A 22 6.32 3.38 15.78
N ASN A 23 6.01 3.41 14.49
CA ASN A 23 5.32 2.35 13.75
C ASN A 23 3.85 2.11 14.11
N ILE A 24 3.17 3.07 14.76
CA ILE A 24 1.73 3.02 15.04
C ILE A 24 1.06 4.22 14.39
N ILE A 25 0.04 3.97 13.59
CA ILE A 25 -0.80 5.00 12.98
C ILE A 25 -2.22 4.94 13.54
N GLY A 26 -2.89 6.09 13.58
CA GLY A 26 -4.30 6.14 13.94
C GLY A 26 -5.17 5.53 12.83
N THR A 27 -6.33 5.00 13.19
CA THR A 27 -7.32 4.47 12.22
C THR A 27 -7.93 5.54 11.32
N THR A 28 -7.71 6.81 11.66
CA THR A 28 -8.10 7.96 10.83
C THR A 28 -6.97 8.43 9.93
N THR A 29 -5.73 7.95 10.14
CA THR A 29 -4.56 8.37 9.35
C THR A 29 -4.66 7.78 7.94
N PRO A 30 -4.75 8.62 6.89
CA PRO A 30 -4.74 8.12 5.54
C PRO A 30 -3.32 7.69 5.15
N ILE A 31 -3.24 6.58 4.43
CA ILE A 31 -2.03 6.00 3.87
C ILE A 31 -2.02 6.26 2.38
N GLU A 32 -0.91 6.80 1.91
CA GLU A 32 -0.60 7.00 0.51
C GLU A 32 0.37 5.92 0.03
N LEU A 33 0.13 5.44 -1.19
CA LEU A 33 1.04 4.59 -1.94
C LEU A 33 1.61 5.39 -3.11
N HIS A 34 2.92 5.48 -3.20
CA HIS A 34 3.61 6.26 -4.23
C HIS A 34 4.70 5.44 -4.91
N THR A 35 4.96 5.69 -6.19
CA THR A 35 6.12 5.13 -6.91
C THR A 35 6.73 6.19 -7.81
N ASP A 36 8.06 6.22 -7.92
CA ASP A 36 8.75 7.20 -8.77
C ASP A 36 8.69 6.85 -10.26
N THR A 37 8.20 5.66 -10.60
CA THR A 37 8.02 5.26 -12.00
C THR A 37 6.70 5.84 -12.53
N PRO A 38 6.74 6.68 -13.58
CA PRO A 38 5.53 7.28 -14.16
C PRO A 38 4.60 6.21 -14.75
N ASP A 39 3.32 6.53 -14.89
CA ASP A 39 2.28 5.70 -15.51
C ASP A 39 2.14 4.27 -14.93
N THR A 40 2.58 4.04 -13.69
CA THR A 40 2.57 2.71 -13.08
C THR A 40 1.33 2.49 -12.23
N ILE A 41 0.73 1.30 -12.34
CA ILE A 41 -0.45 0.93 -11.58
C ILE A 41 -0.03 0.20 -10.31
N ILE A 42 -0.32 0.80 -9.16
CA ILE A 42 -0.01 0.18 -7.87
C ILE A 42 -1.16 -0.75 -7.45
N TYR A 43 -0.82 -1.96 -7.04
CA TYR A 43 -1.70 -2.95 -6.44
C TYR A 43 -1.27 -3.23 -5.00
N TYR A 44 -2.22 -3.41 -4.10
CA TYR A 44 -1.92 -3.60 -2.68
C TYR A 44 -2.86 -4.58 -1.99
N THR A 45 -2.43 -5.06 -0.82
CA THR A 45 -3.23 -5.84 0.11
C THR A 45 -3.12 -5.24 1.51
N ILE A 46 -4.14 -5.45 2.35
CA ILE A 46 -4.17 -4.99 3.75
C ILE A 46 -4.06 -6.14 4.77
N ASN A 47 -4.04 -7.39 4.28
CA ASN A 47 -4.02 -8.60 5.09
C ASN A 47 -2.61 -9.25 5.14
N GLY A 48 -1.60 -8.59 4.59
CA GLY A 48 -0.22 -9.11 4.53
C GLY A 48 0.04 -10.17 3.48
N MET A 49 -0.96 -10.52 2.67
CA MET A 49 -0.80 -11.43 1.53
C MET A 49 -0.05 -10.74 0.38
N LYS A 50 0.61 -11.51 -0.48
CA LYS A 50 1.24 -10.96 -1.69
C LYS A 50 0.14 -10.39 -2.61
N PRO A 51 0.28 -9.16 -3.12
CA PRO A 51 -0.63 -8.65 -4.15
C PRO A 51 -0.47 -9.49 -5.42
N GLU A 52 -1.59 -10.05 -5.88
CA GLU A 52 -1.69 -10.88 -7.10
C GLU A 52 -2.76 -10.28 -8.01
N PRO A 53 -2.44 -9.29 -8.87
CA PRO A 53 -3.43 -8.62 -9.72
C PRO A 53 -3.98 -9.52 -10.82
N PHE A 54 -3.19 -10.48 -11.30
CA PHE A 54 -3.54 -11.39 -12.40
C PHE A 54 -4.18 -12.70 -11.94
N LYS A 55 -4.50 -12.84 -10.65
CA LYS A 55 -5.07 -14.08 -10.11
C LYS A 55 -6.52 -14.23 -10.57
N GLN A 56 -6.77 -15.28 -11.36
CA GLN A 56 -8.11 -15.57 -11.89
C GLN A 56 -8.95 -16.44 -10.95
N ILE A 57 -8.30 -17.28 -10.12
CA ILE A 57 -8.95 -18.28 -9.28
C ILE A 57 -8.63 -18.03 -7.79
N GLY A 58 -9.66 -18.02 -6.95
CA GLY A 58 -9.55 -17.85 -5.50
C GLY A 58 -9.98 -16.48 -5.00
N MET A 59 -9.70 -16.21 -3.73
CA MET A 59 -10.13 -14.99 -3.03
C MET A 59 -9.30 -13.79 -3.48
N LYS A 60 -9.93 -12.81 -4.14
CA LYS A 60 -9.29 -11.58 -4.59
C LYS A 60 -9.13 -10.62 -3.39
N CYS A 61 -7.96 -10.64 -2.79
CA CYS A 61 -7.57 -9.74 -1.69
C CYS A 61 -6.67 -8.58 -2.16
N THR A 62 -6.45 -8.47 -3.48
CA THR A 62 -5.62 -7.45 -4.12
C THR A 62 -6.50 -6.30 -4.59
N TYR A 63 -6.15 -5.09 -4.19
CA TYR A 63 -6.84 -3.87 -4.55
C TYR A 63 -5.96 -3.02 -5.48
N ARG A 64 -6.58 -2.32 -6.42
CA ARG A 64 -5.90 -1.28 -7.21
C ARG A 64 -5.88 0.02 -6.40
N TYR A 65 -4.73 0.68 -6.35
CA TYR A 65 -4.58 1.97 -5.69
C TYR A 65 -5.04 3.10 -6.62
N ASN A 66 -5.97 3.91 -6.12
CA ASN A 66 -6.51 5.07 -6.82
C ASN A 66 -6.55 6.33 -5.95
N LYS A 67 -6.57 6.16 -4.63
CA LYS A 67 -6.65 7.25 -3.66
C LYS A 67 -6.11 6.78 -2.29
N PRO A 68 -5.70 7.72 -1.41
CA PRO A 68 -5.34 7.39 -0.05
C PRO A 68 -6.47 6.65 0.68
N PHE A 69 -6.10 5.71 1.54
CA PHE A 69 -7.04 4.89 2.29
C PHE A 69 -6.66 4.83 3.77
N VAL A 70 -7.63 4.52 4.62
CA VAL A 70 -7.41 4.34 6.06
C VAL A 70 -7.36 2.86 6.42
N LEU A 71 -6.57 2.51 7.43
CA LEU A 71 -6.55 1.15 7.97
C LEU A 71 -7.58 1.01 9.09
N GLY A 72 -8.32 -0.10 9.06
CA GLY A 72 -9.21 -0.47 10.15
C GLY A 72 -8.47 -0.79 11.44
N ILE A 73 -9.22 -0.86 12.53
CA ILE A 73 -8.70 -1.15 13.87
C ILE A 73 -7.94 -2.49 13.88
N GLY A 74 -6.86 -2.53 14.67
CA GLY A 74 -6.04 -3.74 14.89
C GLY A 74 -4.71 -3.74 14.13
N LYS A 75 -3.98 -4.85 14.24
CA LYS A 75 -2.70 -5.04 13.52
C LYS A 75 -2.98 -5.41 12.07
N ARG A 76 -2.62 -4.53 11.14
CA ARG A 76 -2.77 -4.72 9.69
C ARG A 76 -1.40 -4.69 9.03
N THR A 77 -1.25 -5.46 7.96
CA THR A 77 -0.01 -5.52 7.19
C THR A 77 -0.32 -5.11 5.76
N VAL A 78 0.22 -3.99 5.34
CA VAL A 78 0.08 -3.53 3.96
C VAL A 78 1.25 -4.05 3.13
N LYS A 79 0.95 -4.66 1.98
CA LYS A 79 1.95 -4.98 0.96
C LYS A 79 1.51 -4.34 -0.35
N ALA A 80 2.44 -3.69 -1.05
CA ALA A 80 2.18 -3.03 -2.33
C ALA A 80 3.15 -3.55 -3.41
N MET A 81 2.70 -3.54 -4.66
CA MET A 81 3.44 -3.88 -5.86
C MET A 81 3.04 -2.91 -6.97
N ALA A 82 3.97 -2.59 -7.86
CA ALA A 82 3.79 -1.71 -9.00
C ALA A 82 4.24 -2.45 -10.27
#